data_AF-A0AAT9REI9-F1
#
_entry.id   AF-A0AAT9REI9-F1
#
_cell.length_a   1.000
_cell.length_b   1.000
_cell.length_c   1.000
_cell.angle_alpha   90.00
_cell.angle_beta   90.00
_cell.angle_gamma   90.00
#
_symmetry.space_group_name_H-M   'P 1'
#
loop_
_entity.id
_entity.type
_entity.pdbx_description
1 polymer ?
#
loop_
_entity_poly.entity_id
_entity_poly.type
_entity_poly.pdbx_seq_one_letter_code
_entity_poly.pdbx_strand_id
1 'polypeptide(L)'
;MCSTDNCPRRTFAEPFAQLTAPYARFTTRLGHVLERVGLALAGRAGARLTAQLGFQVGRMTLLRRVMALPDPQPSTPRVLGVDDFATRRGQTYSTVLTCGETHRLVDVLPTRDSGPLAAWLATHPGVEIICRDRAGAYAEGARLGAPTAIQVADRFHLWQGIGRAVETCVAAHRECLNGPTPPTRADVGASTNDPVRGGPDLDGRRAQRKKAAHALVHKLLAQGHPRRAIARHLGWGLNTVLRYARAATWQDTLRENRPRPSRLDPYKPYLERRYAAGCTNVTRLHRELVIENAPVTYQMVRAYIADLRAVPPQAPPPPPTVRRVTGWLTRHPATLSEDERAALKDVLARCPELDSAAEHVRGFGEILTHRLGSAPRSPPGSTPSTPANCPASPTSPSTCSETATR
;
A
#
# COMPACT_ATOMS: atom_id res chain seq x y z
N MET A 1 5.02 55.09 -34.24
CA MET A 1 3.73 55.36 -33.57
C MET A 1 2.96 56.30 -34.49
N CYS A 2 1.63 56.29 -34.46
CA CYS A 2 0.86 57.30 -35.16
C CYS A 2 1.26 58.68 -34.62
N SER A 3 1.60 59.62 -35.50
CA SER A 3 2.11 60.95 -35.14
C SER A 3 0.99 61.94 -34.76
N THR A 4 -0.26 61.49 -34.74
CA THR A 4 -1.41 62.29 -34.35
C THR A 4 -1.57 62.27 -32.83
N ASP A 5 -1.54 63.43 -32.18
CA ASP A 5 -1.55 63.59 -30.71
C ASP A 5 -2.74 62.90 -30.01
N ASN A 6 -3.86 62.73 -30.72
CA ASN A 6 -5.07 62.10 -30.23
C ASN A 6 -5.32 60.68 -30.77
N CYS A 7 -4.30 60.00 -31.31
CA CYS A 7 -4.50 58.63 -31.78
C CYS A 7 -4.71 57.67 -30.59
N PRO A 8 -5.85 56.97 -30.49
CA PRO A 8 -6.10 56.00 -29.42
C PRO A 8 -5.19 54.77 -29.54
N ARG A 9 -4.58 54.53 -30.71
CA ARG A 9 -3.64 53.43 -30.97
C ARG A 9 -2.19 53.89 -30.81
N ARG A 10 -1.61 53.55 -29.65
CA ARG A 10 -0.21 53.84 -29.30
C ARG A 10 0.78 52.70 -29.62
N THR A 11 0.32 51.58 -30.20
CA THR A 11 1.15 50.41 -30.53
C THR A 11 0.97 49.98 -31.99
N PHE A 12 2.03 49.42 -32.61
CA PHE A 12 1.97 48.75 -33.92
C PHE A 12 1.63 47.26 -33.84
N ALA A 13 1.66 46.68 -32.63
CA ALA A 13 1.38 45.28 -32.41
C ALA A 13 -0.14 45.03 -32.41
N GLU A 14 -0.59 44.12 -33.26
CA GLU A 14 -1.95 43.60 -33.25
C GLU A 14 -2.19 42.82 -31.93
N PRO A 15 -3.27 43.12 -31.18
CA PRO A 15 -3.61 42.36 -29.99
C PRO A 15 -4.19 40.98 -30.35
N PHE A 16 -3.38 39.93 -30.25
CA PHE A 16 -3.85 38.55 -30.44
C PHE A 16 -4.45 37.97 -29.15
N ALA A 17 -5.56 38.55 -28.68
CA ALA A 17 -6.19 38.22 -27.40
C ALA A 17 -6.56 36.73 -27.24
N GLN A 18 -6.83 36.04 -28.36
CA GLN A 18 -7.14 34.60 -28.37
C GLN A 18 -5.90 33.71 -28.18
N LEU A 19 -4.70 34.23 -28.46
CA LEU A 19 -3.44 33.48 -28.42
C LEU A 19 -2.58 33.82 -27.20
N THR A 20 -2.51 35.10 -26.81
CA THR A 20 -1.62 35.60 -25.75
C THR A 20 -2.08 36.94 -25.18
N ALA A 21 -1.62 37.27 -23.98
CA ALA A 21 -1.81 38.59 -23.36
C ALA A 21 -0.54 39.46 -23.50
N PRO A 22 -0.65 40.79 -23.36
CA PRO A 22 0.52 41.67 -23.28
C PRO A 22 1.53 41.19 -22.23
N TYR A 23 2.82 41.21 -22.58
CA TYR A 23 3.94 40.73 -21.75
C TYR A 23 3.90 39.24 -21.35
N ALA A 24 2.93 38.45 -21.84
CA ALA A 24 2.89 37.02 -21.55
C ALA A 24 4.02 36.29 -22.31
N ARG A 25 4.73 35.43 -21.58
CA ARG A 25 5.81 34.58 -22.13
C ARG A 25 5.32 33.20 -22.58
N PHE A 26 4.02 32.97 -22.50
CA PHE A 26 3.37 31.70 -22.82
C PHE A 26 2.08 31.99 -23.56
N THR A 27 1.77 31.18 -24.57
CA THR A 27 0.44 31.19 -25.19
C THR A 27 -0.61 30.71 -24.19
N THR A 28 -1.86 31.12 -24.37
CA THR A 28 -3.00 30.71 -23.54
C THR A 28 -3.10 29.18 -23.47
N ARG A 29 -2.95 28.51 -24.62
CA ARG A 29 -2.97 27.04 -24.70
C ARG A 29 -1.86 26.38 -23.89
N LEU A 30 -0.64 26.90 -23.96
CA LEU A 30 0.47 26.38 -23.15
C LEU A 30 0.22 26.65 -21.67
N GLY A 31 -0.33 27.81 -21.31
CA GLY A 31 -0.79 28.12 -19.95
C GLY A 31 -1.66 27.01 -19.35
N HIS A 32 -2.72 26.62 -20.06
CA HIS A 32 -3.62 25.56 -19.62
C HIS A 32 -2.96 24.18 -19.47
N VAL A 33 -2.02 23.84 -20.36
CA VAL A 33 -1.25 22.58 -20.23
C VAL A 33 -0.41 22.62 -18.95
N LEU A 34 0.29 23.73 -18.71
CA LEU A 34 1.13 23.90 -17.53
C LEU A 34 0.32 23.91 -16.23
N GLU A 35 -0.88 24.50 -16.24
CA GLU A 35 -1.82 24.48 -15.12
C GLU A 35 -2.26 23.05 -14.79
N ARG A 36 -2.69 22.27 -15.79
CA ARG A 36 -3.09 20.86 -15.60
C ARG A 36 -1.94 19.99 -15.08
N VAL A 37 -0.74 20.16 -15.64
CA VAL A 37 0.46 19.45 -15.16
C VAL A 37 0.79 19.89 -13.73
N GLY A 38 0.68 21.18 -13.43
CA GLY A 38 0.90 21.74 -12.10
C GLY A 38 -0.07 21.17 -11.06
N LEU A 39 -1.37 21.09 -11.37
CA LEU A 39 -2.39 20.52 -10.49
C LEU A 39 -2.15 19.02 -10.23
N ALA A 40 -1.71 18.27 -11.24
CA ALA A 40 -1.50 16.82 -11.11
C ALA A 40 -0.18 16.44 -10.41
N LEU A 41 0.91 17.16 -10.69
CA LEU A 41 2.28 16.75 -10.30
C LEU A 41 3.02 17.78 -9.43
N ALA A 42 2.45 18.96 -9.21
CA ALA A 42 3.08 20.08 -8.53
C ALA A 42 4.45 20.46 -9.13
N GLY A 43 5.31 21.11 -8.34
CA GLY A 43 6.51 21.80 -8.82
C GLY A 43 7.55 20.92 -9.54
N ARG A 44 8.28 20.07 -8.81
CA ARG A 44 9.46 19.36 -9.38
C ARG A 44 9.11 18.21 -10.32
N ALA A 45 8.08 17.43 -10.00
CA ALA A 45 7.64 16.35 -10.87
C ALA A 45 6.99 16.91 -12.15
N GLY A 46 6.18 17.96 -12.01
CA GLY A 46 5.65 18.69 -13.16
C GLY A 46 6.75 19.24 -14.06
N ALA A 47 7.78 19.89 -13.51
CA ALA A 47 8.88 20.44 -14.30
C ALA A 47 9.64 19.38 -15.11
N ARG A 48 9.82 18.16 -14.55
CA ARG A 48 10.42 17.04 -15.27
C ARG A 48 9.53 16.55 -16.41
N LEU A 49 8.22 16.42 -16.16
CA LEU A 49 7.27 16.02 -17.20
C LEU A 49 7.21 17.04 -18.33
N THR A 50 7.10 18.33 -18.00
CA THR A 50 7.03 19.39 -19.02
C THR A 50 8.28 19.41 -19.89
N ALA A 51 9.46 19.17 -19.33
CA ALA A 51 10.70 19.07 -20.10
C ALA A 51 10.67 17.91 -21.12
N GLN A 52 10.11 16.75 -20.74
CA GLN A 52 9.91 15.62 -21.65
C GLN A 52 8.88 15.91 -22.74
N LEU A 53 7.90 16.77 -22.44
CA LEU A 53 6.90 17.25 -23.42
C LEU A 53 7.42 18.41 -24.30
N GLY A 54 8.69 18.81 -24.16
CA GLY A 54 9.30 19.88 -24.94
C GLY A 54 9.13 21.30 -24.37
N PHE A 55 8.61 21.45 -23.16
CA PHE A 55 8.41 22.74 -22.49
C PHE A 55 9.41 22.95 -21.35
N GLN A 56 10.30 23.93 -21.50
CA GLN A 56 11.29 24.28 -20.48
C GLN A 56 10.68 25.24 -19.44
N VAL A 57 10.11 24.69 -18.36
CA VAL A 57 9.59 25.47 -17.23
C VAL A 57 10.12 24.98 -15.89
N GLY A 58 10.48 25.93 -15.02
CA GLY A 58 10.94 25.63 -13.66
C GLY A 58 9.79 25.36 -12.68
N ARG A 59 10.11 24.68 -11.57
CA ARG A 59 9.13 24.35 -10.50
C ARG A 59 8.35 25.57 -10.01
N MET A 60 9.02 26.71 -9.86
CA MET A 60 8.43 27.93 -9.31
C MET A 60 7.48 28.59 -10.31
N THR A 61 7.69 28.38 -11.62
CA THR A 61 6.76 28.86 -12.64
C THR A 61 5.48 28.04 -12.59
N LEU A 62 5.57 26.71 -12.50
CA LEU A 62 4.40 25.84 -12.35
C LEU A 62 3.60 26.15 -11.09
N LEU A 63 4.27 26.27 -9.93
CA LEU A 63 3.59 26.58 -8.68
C LEU A 63 2.91 27.96 -8.72
N ARG A 64 3.56 28.99 -9.28
CA ARG A 64 2.94 30.31 -9.46
C ARG A 64 1.72 30.27 -10.39
N ARG A 65 1.72 29.40 -11.41
CA ARG A 65 0.55 29.21 -12.28
C ARG A 65 -0.60 28.59 -11.50
N VAL A 66 -0.34 27.53 -10.74
CA VAL A 66 -1.37 26.89 -9.91
C VAL A 66 -1.92 27.88 -8.87
N MET A 67 -1.06 28.62 -8.18
CA MET A 67 -1.49 29.62 -7.17
C MET A 67 -2.21 30.84 -7.78
N ALA A 68 -2.11 31.05 -9.09
CA ALA A 68 -2.82 32.12 -9.79
C ALA A 68 -4.16 31.65 -10.38
N LEU A 69 -4.46 30.35 -10.31
CA LEU A 69 -5.79 29.86 -10.67
C LEU A 69 -6.80 30.37 -9.63
N PRO A 70 -8.02 30.74 -10.05
CA PRO A 70 -9.07 31.00 -9.10
C PRO A 70 -9.36 29.73 -8.30
N ASP A 71 -9.55 29.88 -7.00
CA ASP A 71 -10.02 28.78 -6.17
C ASP A 71 -11.40 28.32 -6.66
N PRO A 72 -11.66 27.00 -6.70
CA PRO A 72 -12.99 26.51 -7.01
C PRO A 72 -13.96 27.04 -5.96
N GLN A 73 -15.18 27.42 -6.37
CA GLN A 73 -16.26 27.77 -5.45
C GLN A 73 -17.20 26.56 -5.31
N PRO A 74 -16.93 25.60 -4.40
CA PRO A 74 -17.86 24.52 -4.16
C PRO A 74 -19.13 25.07 -3.51
N SER A 75 -20.29 24.53 -3.89
CA SER A 75 -21.51 24.72 -3.12
C SER A 75 -21.36 24.06 -1.75
N THR A 76 -22.03 24.61 -0.73
CA THR A 76 -22.12 23.96 0.58
C THR A 76 -22.61 22.52 0.42
N PRO A 77 -21.87 21.51 0.90
CA PRO A 77 -22.27 20.12 0.77
C PRO A 77 -23.36 19.78 1.78
N ARG A 78 -24.31 18.94 1.38
CA ARG A 78 -25.29 18.36 2.29
C ARG A 78 -24.64 17.41 3.29
N VAL A 79 -23.66 16.61 2.83
CA VAL A 79 -22.84 15.71 3.64
C VAL A 79 -21.40 16.20 3.68
N LEU A 80 -20.94 16.62 4.85
CA LEU A 80 -19.58 17.13 5.08
C LEU A 80 -18.71 16.08 5.78
N GLY A 81 -17.59 15.71 5.17
CA GLY A 81 -16.51 14.98 5.79
C GLY A 81 -15.51 15.94 6.44
N VAL A 82 -15.16 15.70 7.70
CA VAL A 82 -14.20 16.50 8.48
C VAL A 82 -13.12 15.58 9.01
N ASP A 83 -11.87 15.88 8.68
CA ASP A 83 -10.70 15.12 9.15
C ASP A 83 -9.49 16.04 9.35
N ASP A 84 -8.46 15.58 10.06
CA ASP A 84 -7.20 16.31 10.19
C ASP A 84 -6.08 15.71 9.34
N PHE A 85 -5.17 16.56 8.88
CA PHE A 85 -3.94 16.12 8.25
C PHE A 85 -2.76 16.95 8.72
N ALA A 86 -1.61 16.30 8.83
CA ALA A 86 -0.37 16.96 9.23
C ALA A 86 0.30 17.60 8.01
N THR A 87 0.36 18.92 7.95
CA THR A 87 1.16 19.67 6.96
C THR A 87 2.65 19.50 7.21
N ARG A 88 3.03 19.41 8.49
CA ARG A 88 4.34 18.93 8.96
C ARG A 88 4.11 17.83 9.98
N ARG A 89 4.52 16.60 9.62
CA ARG A 89 4.27 15.39 10.42
C ARG A 89 4.62 15.61 11.89
N GLY A 90 3.62 15.46 12.76
CA GLY A 90 3.76 15.56 14.22
C GLY A 90 3.89 16.97 14.78
N GLN A 91 3.69 18.03 13.98
CA GLN A 91 3.83 19.42 14.45
C GLN A 91 2.62 20.28 14.14
N THR A 92 2.25 20.40 12.86
CA THR A 92 1.22 21.33 12.43
C THR A 92 0.14 20.55 11.72
N TYR A 93 -1.09 20.70 12.22
CA TYR A 93 -2.28 20.07 11.68
C TYR A 93 -3.19 21.11 11.06
N SER A 94 -3.89 20.69 10.02
CA SER A 94 -4.95 21.44 9.36
C SER A 94 -6.16 20.53 9.22
N THR A 95 -7.34 21.13 9.20
CA THR A 95 -8.60 20.41 9.01
C THR A 95 -8.92 20.37 7.52
N VAL A 96 -9.21 19.21 6.98
CA VAL A 96 -9.68 19.03 5.61
C VAL A 96 -11.20 18.84 5.61
N LEU A 97 -11.87 19.61 4.77
CA LEU A 97 -13.30 19.50 4.54
C LEU A 97 -13.54 18.84 3.19
N THR A 98 -14.37 17.80 3.16
CA THR A 98 -14.69 17.06 1.93
C THR A 98 -16.19 16.91 1.77
N CYS A 99 -16.67 16.90 0.54
CA CYS A 99 -18.05 16.56 0.25
C CYS A 99 -18.20 15.03 0.28
N GLY A 100 -19.01 14.50 1.19
CA GLY A 100 -19.22 13.06 1.34
C GLY A 100 -19.93 12.40 0.14
N GLU A 101 -20.59 13.20 -0.71
CA GLU A 101 -21.31 12.72 -1.89
C GLU A 101 -20.45 12.76 -3.15
N THR A 102 -19.64 13.81 -3.34
CA THR A 102 -18.79 13.96 -4.55
C THR A 102 -17.34 13.54 -4.34
N HIS A 103 -16.95 13.27 -3.09
CA HIS A 103 -15.57 12.98 -2.67
C HIS A 103 -14.56 14.07 -3.07
N ARG A 104 -15.04 15.31 -3.24
CA ARG A 104 -14.19 16.46 -3.57
C ARG A 104 -13.82 17.22 -2.31
N LEU A 105 -12.62 17.81 -2.35
CA LEU A 105 -12.19 18.79 -1.38
C LEU A 105 -13.12 20.02 -1.45
N VAL A 106 -13.56 20.47 -0.30
CA VAL A 106 -14.38 21.68 -0.13
C VAL A 106 -13.50 22.82 0.36
N ASP A 107 -12.75 22.60 1.43
CA ASP A 107 -11.88 23.61 2.03
C ASP A 107 -10.77 22.97 2.89
N VAL A 108 -9.77 23.77 3.27
CA VAL A 108 -8.75 23.43 4.25
C VAL A 108 -8.70 24.53 5.30
N LEU A 109 -9.08 24.20 6.53
CA LEU A 109 -9.07 25.13 7.64
C LEU A 109 -7.74 25.08 8.39
N PRO A 110 -7.29 26.21 8.96
CA PRO A 110 -6.16 26.21 9.87
C PRO A 110 -6.49 25.43 11.15
N THR A 111 -5.48 24.79 11.71
CA THR A 111 -5.54 24.03 12.97
C THR A 111 -6.53 22.86 12.96
N ARG A 112 -6.69 22.21 14.11
CA ARG A 112 -7.66 21.12 14.37
C ARG A 112 -8.58 21.45 15.54
N ASP A 113 -8.72 22.74 15.83
CA ASP A 113 -9.54 23.24 16.93
C ASP A 113 -11.00 23.38 16.50
N SER A 114 -11.91 23.49 17.48
CA SER A 114 -13.34 23.63 17.21
C SER A 114 -13.73 24.94 16.53
N GLY A 115 -13.03 26.04 16.86
CA GLY A 115 -13.36 27.39 16.44
C GLY A 115 -13.39 27.59 14.91
N PRO A 116 -12.31 27.27 14.17
CA PRO A 116 -12.29 27.40 12.72
C PRO A 116 -13.42 26.62 12.02
N LEU A 117 -13.71 25.40 12.48
CA LEU A 117 -14.80 24.59 11.95
C LEU A 117 -16.17 25.22 12.22
N ALA A 118 -16.41 25.70 13.45
CA ALA A 118 -17.67 26.34 13.80
C ALA A 118 -17.92 27.60 12.96
N ALA A 119 -16.89 28.44 12.79
CA ALA A 119 -16.96 29.65 11.98
C ALA A 119 -17.25 29.33 10.51
N TRP A 120 -16.60 28.28 9.96
CA TRP A 120 -16.85 27.84 8.59
C TRP A 120 -18.28 27.34 8.39
N LEU A 121 -18.78 26.51 9.31
CA LEU A 121 -20.15 25.99 9.25
C LEU A 121 -21.20 27.11 9.34
N ALA A 122 -20.97 28.13 10.16
CA ALA A 122 -21.88 29.27 10.31
C ALA A 122 -22.03 30.09 9.02
N THR A 123 -20.97 30.17 8.18
CA THR A 123 -21.00 30.88 6.90
C THR A 123 -21.44 30.00 5.73
N HIS A 124 -21.60 28.68 5.95
CA HIS A 124 -22.00 27.70 4.95
C HIS A 124 -23.25 26.93 5.41
N PRO A 125 -24.43 27.58 5.45
CA PRO A 125 -25.67 26.91 5.79
C PRO A 125 -26.03 25.86 4.73
N GLY A 126 -26.64 24.74 5.17
CA GLY A 126 -27.06 23.64 4.30
C GLY A 126 -26.36 22.29 4.58
N VAL A 127 -25.39 22.25 5.49
CA VAL A 127 -24.82 20.99 5.97
C VAL A 127 -25.84 20.27 6.84
N GLU A 128 -26.26 19.08 6.42
CA GLU A 128 -27.21 18.22 7.15
C GLU A 128 -26.52 17.11 7.93
N ILE A 129 -25.40 16.61 7.41
CA ILE A 129 -24.68 15.46 7.98
C ILE A 129 -23.19 15.80 8.06
N ILE A 130 -22.59 15.60 9.23
CA ILE A 130 -21.16 15.78 9.47
C ILE A 130 -20.55 14.43 9.81
N CYS A 131 -19.83 13.85 8.85
CA CYS A 131 -19.01 12.66 9.04
C CYS A 131 -17.64 13.10 9.55
N ARG A 132 -17.30 12.77 10.79
CA ARG A 132 -16.04 13.18 11.41
C ARG A 132 -15.38 12.05 12.16
N ASP A 133 -14.11 12.24 12.48
CA ASP A 133 -13.42 11.41 13.46
C ASP A 133 -14.07 11.50 14.85
N ARG A 134 -13.48 10.83 15.84
CA ARG A 134 -13.98 10.83 17.22
C ARG A 134 -13.40 11.95 18.09
N ALA A 135 -12.71 12.94 17.54
CA ALA A 135 -12.14 14.04 18.31
C ALA A 135 -13.22 14.94 18.91
N GLY A 136 -13.02 15.35 20.17
CA GLY A 136 -13.93 16.24 20.87
C GLY A 136 -14.02 17.63 20.24
N ALA A 137 -12.93 18.13 19.66
CA ALA A 137 -12.88 19.44 19.01
C ALA A 137 -13.84 19.55 17.82
N TYR A 138 -13.88 18.55 16.94
CA TYR A 138 -14.83 18.56 15.83
C TYR A 138 -16.27 18.29 16.27
N ALA A 139 -16.47 17.51 17.34
CA ALA A 139 -17.79 17.36 17.94
C ALA A 139 -18.35 18.71 18.39
N GLU A 140 -17.51 19.51 19.04
CA GLU A 140 -17.84 20.84 19.52
C GLU A 140 -18.02 21.84 18.38
N GLY A 141 -17.10 21.87 17.42
CA GLY A 141 -17.21 22.74 16.25
C GLY A 141 -18.50 22.50 15.46
N ALA A 142 -18.88 21.24 15.28
CA ALA A 142 -20.14 20.84 14.66
C ALA A 142 -21.37 21.30 15.47
N ARG A 143 -21.37 21.11 16.81
CA ARG A 143 -22.47 21.57 17.67
C ARG A 143 -22.67 23.09 17.61
N LEU A 144 -21.58 23.84 17.60
CA LEU A 144 -21.62 25.30 17.60
C LEU A 144 -21.98 25.87 16.22
N GLY A 145 -21.40 25.35 15.14
CA GLY A 145 -21.55 25.90 13.79
C GLY A 145 -22.71 25.34 12.99
N ALA A 146 -23.16 24.12 13.27
CA ALA A 146 -24.29 23.47 12.59
C ALA A 146 -25.08 22.59 13.58
N PRO A 147 -25.79 23.20 14.56
CA PRO A 147 -26.45 22.48 15.66
C PRO A 147 -27.52 21.48 15.20
N THR A 148 -28.11 21.69 14.03
CA THR A 148 -29.13 20.82 13.44
C THR A 148 -28.53 19.66 12.63
N ALA A 149 -27.22 19.68 12.35
CA ALA A 149 -26.57 18.66 11.56
C ALA A 149 -26.38 17.37 12.37
N ILE A 150 -26.67 16.24 11.74
CA ILE A 150 -26.45 14.92 12.33
C ILE A 150 -24.95 14.61 12.29
N GLN A 151 -24.36 14.38 13.46
CA GLN A 151 -22.97 13.95 13.56
C GLN A 151 -22.87 12.44 13.45
N VAL A 152 -22.06 11.98 12.49
CA VAL A 152 -21.81 10.55 12.23
C VAL A 152 -20.32 10.27 12.42
N ALA A 153 -20.01 9.20 13.14
CA ALA A 153 -18.63 8.75 13.29
C ALA A 153 -18.13 8.17 11.96
N ASP A 154 -16.96 8.61 11.54
CA ASP A 154 -16.32 8.13 10.33
C ASP A 154 -15.99 6.62 10.42
N ARG A 155 -16.32 5.91 9.34
CA ARG A 155 -16.21 4.44 9.27
C ARG A 155 -14.77 3.97 9.40
N PHE A 156 -13.81 4.69 8.82
CA PHE A 156 -12.40 4.30 8.91
C PHE A 156 -11.93 4.37 10.36
N HIS A 157 -12.29 5.42 11.09
CA HIS A 157 -11.93 5.59 12.50
C HIS A 157 -12.58 4.53 13.41
N LEU A 158 -13.81 4.11 13.12
CA LEU A 158 -14.46 3.00 13.83
C LEU A 158 -13.69 1.68 13.61
N TRP A 159 -13.37 1.35 12.36
CA TRP A 159 -12.62 0.12 12.05
C TRP A 159 -11.19 0.16 12.60
N GLN A 160 -10.51 1.31 12.53
CA GLN A 160 -9.20 1.51 13.14
C GLN A 160 -9.25 1.29 14.65
N GLY A 161 -10.30 1.76 15.32
CA GLY A 161 -10.54 1.52 16.74
C GLY A 161 -10.63 0.03 17.07
N ILE A 162 -11.39 -0.73 16.30
CA ILE A 162 -11.47 -2.19 16.43
C ILE A 162 -10.11 -2.84 16.17
N GLY A 163 -9.40 -2.43 15.13
CA GLY A 163 -8.07 -2.94 14.85
C GLY A 163 -7.12 -2.83 16.04
N ARG A 164 -7.13 -1.68 16.73
CA ARG A 164 -6.35 -1.48 17.96
C ARG A 164 -6.83 -2.36 19.11
N ALA A 165 -8.15 -2.45 19.34
CA ALA A 165 -8.72 -3.27 20.41
C ALA A 165 -8.41 -4.76 20.21
N VAL A 166 -8.52 -5.26 18.98
CA VAL A 166 -8.14 -6.62 18.60
C VAL A 166 -6.65 -6.84 18.79
N GLU A 167 -5.80 -5.88 18.41
CA GLU A 167 -4.36 -5.98 18.65
C GLU A 167 -4.03 -6.11 20.14
N THR A 168 -4.68 -5.32 20.99
CA THR A 168 -4.56 -5.43 22.45
C THR A 168 -5.03 -6.78 22.96
N CYS A 169 -6.18 -7.28 22.48
CA CYS A 169 -6.71 -8.59 22.85
C CYS A 169 -5.74 -9.71 22.46
N VAL A 170 -5.30 -9.75 21.19
CA VAL A 170 -4.33 -10.74 20.70
C VAL A 170 -3.00 -10.66 21.47
N ALA A 171 -2.55 -9.45 21.83
CA ALA A 171 -1.36 -9.28 22.65
C ALA A 171 -1.52 -9.86 24.06
N ALA A 172 -2.69 -9.72 24.68
CA ALA A 172 -3.01 -10.32 25.97
C ALA A 172 -3.04 -11.85 25.89
N HIS A 173 -3.52 -12.41 24.77
CA HIS A 173 -3.56 -13.86 24.52
C HIS A 173 -2.34 -14.38 23.73
N ARG A 174 -1.19 -13.70 23.84
CA ARG A 174 0.04 -14.05 23.10
C ARG A 174 0.50 -15.49 23.32
N GLU A 175 0.23 -16.05 24.49
CA GLU A 175 0.65 -17.41 24.85
C GLU A 175 -0.14 -18.46 24.07
N CYS A 176 -1.41 -18.18 23.76
CA CYS A 176 -2.26 -19.03 22.95
C CYS A 176 -1.82 -19.13 21.48
N LEU A 177 -0.97 -18.20 21.02
CA LEU A 177 -0.45 -18.22 19.65
C LEU A 177 0.59 -19.33 19.46
N ASN A 178 1.24 -19.76 20.55
CA ASN A 178 2.20 -20.86 20.52
C ASN A 178 1.48 -22.16 20.13
N GLY A 179 2.00 -22.85 19.12
CA GLY A 179 1.52 -24.20 18.78
C GLY A 179 1.72 -25.16 19.96
N PRO A 180 1.05 -26.31 19.98
CA PRO A 180 1.32 -27.33 20.99
C PRO A 180 2.83 -27.64 20.97
N THR A 181 3.48 -27.43 22.11
CA THR A 181 4.88 -27.82 22.29
C THR A 181 4.96 -29.33 22.04
N PRO A 182 5.76 -29.82 21.07
CA PRO A 182 5.96 -31.26 20.96
C PRO A 182 6.51 -31.76 22.31
N PRO A 183 6.05 -32.91 22.82
CA PRO A 183 6.54 -33.45 24.07
C PRO A 183 8.07 -33.59 23.96
N THR A 184 8.77 -32.95 24.89
CA THR A 184 10.22 -33.04 25.04
C THR A 184 10.60 -34.51 25.07
N ARG A 185 11.22 -35.01 24.00
CA ARG A 185 11.87 -36.32 24.04
C ARG A 185 13.06 -36.19 24.98
N ALA A 186 12.90 -36.76 26.17
CA ALA A 186 14.00 -37.00 27.09
C ALA A 186 15.08 -37.88 26.41
N ASP A 187 16.32 -37.52 26.71
CA ASP A 187 17.58 -38.22 26.50
C ASP A 187 17.54 -39.60 25.85
N VAL A 188 18.18 -39.72 24.67
CA VAL A 188 18.96 -40.92 24.32
C VAL A 188 20.20 -40.51 23.53
N GLY A 189 21.36 -40.65 24.19
CA GLY A 189 22.55 -41.32 23.64
C GLY A 189 23.24 -40.70 22.41
N ALA A 190 24.40 -40.10 22.66
CA ALA A 190 25.42 -39.87 21.66
C ALA A 190 25.73 -41.15 20.86
N SER A 191 25.57 -41.10 19.55
CA SER A 191 26.19 -42.04 18.63
C SER A 191 26.85 -41.26 17.51
N THR A 192 28.19 -41.31 17.50
CA THR A 192 29.06 -40.80 16.46
C THR A 192 28.85 -41.62 15.20
N ASN A 193 28.13 -41.08 14.23
CA ASN A 193 28.19 -41.52 12.84
C ASN A 193 28.53 -40.31 11.97
N ASP A 194 29.74 -40.34 11.42
CA ASP A 194 30.21 -39.41 10.39
C ASP A 194 29.20 -39.34 9.22
N PRO A 195 28.73 -38.15 8.81
CA PRO A 195 28.05 -38.00 7.54
C PRO A 195 29.10 -37.89 6.43
N VAL A 196 29.19 -38.94 5.63
CA VAL A 196 29.79 -38.94 4.30
C VAL A 196 29.33 -37.71 3.53
N ARG A 197 30.31 -36.94 3.05
CA ARG A 197 30.15 -35.72 2.25
C ARG A 197 29.21 -35.92 1.06
N GLY A 198 28.32 -34.94 0.88
CA GLY A 198 27.26 -34.84 -0.12
C GLY A 198 27.52 -35.47 -1.49
N GLY A 199 26.63 -36.39 -1.86
CA GLY A 199 26.39 -36.76 -3.25
C GLY A 199 25.72 -35.62 -4.03
N PRO A 200 25.84 -35.61 -5.37
CA PRO A 200 25.28 -34.55 -6.20
C PRO A 200 23.75 -34.52 -6.08
N ASP A 201 23.20 -33.37 -5.69
CA ASP A 201 21.77 -33.07 -5.65
C ASP A 201 21.07 -33.49 -6.95
N LEU A 202 20.29 -34.58 -6.89
CA LEU A 202 19.68 -35.23 -8.05
C LEU A 202 18.36 -34.58 -8.49
N ASP A 203 17.79 -33.66 -7.70
CA ASP A 203 16.42 -33.13 -7.90
C ASP A 203 16.33 -31.64 -8.24
N GLY A 204 17.47 -30.95 -8.42
CA GLY A 204 17.49 -29.54 -8.80
C GLY A 204 17.03 -29.23 -10.24
N ARG A 205 16.58 -27.98 -10.50
CA ARG A 205 16.27 -27.45 -11.85
C ARG A 205 17.37 -27.71 -12.90
N ARG A 206 18.62 -27.85 -12.47
CA ARG A 206 19.78 -28.18 -13.32
C ARG A 206 19.78 -29.65 -13.77
N ALA A 207 19.43 -30.57 -12.87
CA ALA A 207 19.31 -32.00 -13.16
C ALA A 207 18.16 -32.25 -14.16
N GLN A 208 17.01 -31.61 -13.93
CA GLN A 208 15.86 -31.66 -14.83
C GLN A 208 16.18 -31.18 -16.26
N ARG A 209 16.88 -30.04 -16.39
CA ARG A 209 17.32 -29.53 -17.70
C ARG A 209 18.27 -30.50 -18.42
N LYS A 210 19.19 -31.14 -17.69
CA LYS A 210 20.13 -32.13 -18.26
C LYS A 210 19.42 -33.43 -18.65
N LYS A 211 18.47 -33.89 -17.85
CA LYS A 211 17.61 -35.04 -18.16
C LYS A 211 16.79 -34.80 -19.42
N ALA A 212 16.15 -33.64 -19.53
CA ALA A 212 15.40 -33.25 -20.73
C ALA A 212 16.30 -33.13 -21.97
N ALA A 213 17.49 -32.53 -21.81
CA ALA A 213 18.46 -32.40 -22.90
C ALA A 213 19.00 -33.75 -23.39
N HIS A 214 19.29 -34.67 -22.47
CA HIS A 214 19.72 -36.04 -22.79
C HIS A 214 18.61 -36.80 -23.53
N ALA A 215 17.38 -36.78 -23.01
CA ALA A 215 16.24 -37.44 -23.64
C ALA A 215 15.95 -36.92 -25.06
N LEU A 216 16.06 -35.60 -25.27
CA LEU A 216 15.82 -34.99 -26.58
C LEU A 216 16.86 -35.40 -27.62
N VAL A 217 18.15 -35.46 -27.24
CA VAL A 217 19.22 -35.91 -28.14
C VAL A 217 19.06 -37.39 -28.48
N HIS A 218 18.75 -38.24 -27.50
CA HIS A 218 18.54 -39.68 -27.72
C HIS A 218 17.30 -39.98 -28.57
N LYS A 219 16.21 -39.21 -28.41
CA LYS A 219 15.03 -39.31 -29.29
C LYS A 219 15.37 -39.02 -30.76
N LEU A 220 16.12 -37.94 -31.02
CA LEU A 220 16.52 -37.57 -32.38
C LEU A 220 17.53 -38.56 -32.98
N LEU A 221 18.38 -39.19 -32.16
CA LEU A 221 19.27 -40.27 -32.60
C LEU A 221 18.50 -41.54 -32.94
N ALA A 222 17.49 -41.91 -32.15
CA ALA A 222 16.63 -43.05 -32.43
C ALA A 222 15.82 -42.87 -33.72
N GLN A 223 15.53 -41.62 -34.09
CA GLN A 223 14.91 -41.25 -35.37
C GLN A 223 15.90 -41.23 -36.55
N GLY A 224 17.16 -41.64 -36.34
CA GLY A 224 18.16 -41.78 -37.41
C GLY A 224 18.87 -40.48 -37.81
N HIS A 225 18.66 -39.36 -37.11
CA HIS A 225 19.30 -38.11 -37.49
C HIS A 225 20.81 -38.12 -37.20
N PRO A 226 21.68 -37.69 -38.14
CA PRO A 226 23.10 -37.60 -37.88
C PRO A 226 23.40 -36.48 -36.87
N ARG A 227 24.38 -36.70 -35.98
CA ARG A 227 24.72 -35.80 -34.84
C ARG A 227 24.95 -34.33 -35.23
N ARG A 228 25.48 -34.07 -36.43
CA ARG A 228 25.64 -32.70 -36.98
C ARG A 228 24.31 -32.05 -37.38
N ALA A 229 23.34 -32.83 -37.87
CA ALA A 229 22.00 -32.33 -38.14
C ALA A 229 21.24 -32.05 -36.84
N ILE A 230 21.40 -32.90 -35.82
CA ILE A 230 20.83 -32.67 -34.47
C ILE A 230 21.36 -31.35 -33.88
N ALA A 231 22.67 -31.09 -34.00
CA ALA A 231 23.28 -29.84 -33.55
C ALA A 231 22.67 -28.60 -34.22
N ARG A 232 22.48 -28.63 -35.55
CA ARG A 232 21.83 -27.54 -36.30
C ARG A 232 20.35 -27.40 -35.93
N HIS A 233 19.63 -28.52 -35.81
CA HIS A 233 18.20 -28.53 -35.50
C HIS A 233 17.89 -27.99 -34.10
N LEU A 234 18.75 -28.27 -33.11
CA LEU A 234 18.59 -27.78 -31.74
C LEU A 234 19.27 -26.43 -31.48
N GLY A 235 20.04 -25.90 -32.44
CA GLY A 235 20.87 -24.70 -32.24
C GLY A 235 21.99 -24.88 -31.22
N TRP A 236 22.46 -26.12 -31.02
CA TRP A 236 23.48 -26.45 -30.01
C TRP A 236 24.85 -26.67 -30.64
N GLY A 237 25.92 -26.38 -29.90
CA GLY A 237 27.28 -26.72 -30.33
C GLY A 237 27.48 -28.23 -30.47
N LEU A 238 28.22 -28.66 -31.51
CA LEU A 238 28.43 -30.08 -31.84
C LEU A 238 29.00 -30.89 -30.65
N ASN A 239 29.91 -30.30 -29.87
CA ASN A 239 30.50 -30.95 -28.69
C ASN A 239 29.48 -31.19 -27.57
N THR A 240 28.45 -30.35 -27.45
CA THR A 240 27.36 -30.53 -26.49
C THR A 240 26.48 -31.71 -26.89
N VAL A 241 26.13 -31.80 -28.17
CA VAL A 241 25.36 -32.95 -28.72
C VAL A 241 26.16 -34.24 -28.58
N LEU A 242 27.46 -34.22 -28.90
CA LEU A 242 28.34 -35.38 -28.73
C LEU A 242 28.44 -35.83 -27.27
N ARG A 243 28.48 -34.89 -26.31
CA ARG A 243 28.49 -35.20 -24.88
C ARG A 243 27.22 -35.93 -24.43
N TYR A 244 26.04 -35.45 -24.83
CA TYR A 244 24.77 -36.11 -24.49
C TYR A 244 24.58 -37.43 -25.26
N ALA A 245 25.02 -37.51 -26.52
CA ALA A 245 24.92 -38.69 -27.36
C ALA A 245 25.83 -39.86 -26.91
N ARG A 246 26.96 -39.56 -26.26
CA ARG A 246 27.91 -40.57 -25.73
C ARG A 246 27.54 -41.05 -24.33
N ALA A 247 26.74 -40.26 -23.60
CA ALA A 247 26.33 -40.59 -22.25
C ALA A 247 25.17 -41.61 -22.28
N ALA A 248 25.37 -42.77 -21.64
CA ALA A 248 24.35 -43.82 -21.55
C ALA A 248 23.18 -43.34 -20.68
N THR A 249 23.48 -42.66 -19.59
CA THR A 249 22.49 -41.99 -18.73
C THR A 249 22.75 -40.48 -18.68
N TRP A 250 21.72 -39.69 -18.34
CA TRP A 250 21.90 -38.24 -18.18
C TRP A 250 22.84 -37.90 -17.02
N GLN A 251 23.00 -38.80 -16.04
CA GLN A 251 23.90 -38.66 -14.89
C GLN A 251 25.37 -38.65 -15.33
N ASP A 252 25.73 -39.41 -16.37
CA ASP A 252 27.09 -39.45 -16.95
C ASP A 252 27.51 -38.11 -17.59
N THR A 253 26.56 -37.17 -17.74
CA THR A 253 26.84 -35.80 -18.21
C THR A 253 27.15 -34.81 -17.09
N LEU A 254 27.07 -35.26 -15.83
CA LEU A 254 27.48 -34.52 -14.65
C LEU A 254 29.00 -34.66 -14.51
N ARG A 255 29.74 -33.60 -14.81
CA ARG A 255 31.10 -33.49 -14.29
C ARG A 255 30.99 -33.16 -12.80
N GLU A 256 31.69 -33.92 -11.97
CA GLU A 256 31.98 -33.53 -10.59
C GLU A 256 32.74 -32.20 -10.62
N ASN A 257 32.05 -31.11 -10.34
CA ASN A 257 32.73 -29.88 -9.96
C ASN A 257 33.23 -30.09 -8.54
N ARG A 258 34.44 -30.64 -8.37
CA ARG A 258 35.10 -30.61 -7.06
C ARG A 258 35.19 -29.15 -6.65
N PRO A 259 34.60 -28.75 -5.50
CA PRO A 259 34.65 -27.36 -5.06
C PRO A 259 36.12 -26.96 -4.93
N ARG A 260 36.49 -25.85 -5.56
CA ARG A 260 37.84 -25.29 -5.39
C ARG A 260 37.99 -24.83 -3.94
N PRO A 261 39.16 -25.02 -3.32
CA PRO A 261 39.39 -24.54 -1.97
C PRO A 261 39.13 -23.04 -1.91
N SER A 262 38.25 -22.64 -0.99
CA SER A 262 37.91 -21.26 -0.69
C SER A 262 38.95 -20.68 0.27
N ARG A 263 39.21 -19.36 0.18
CA ARG A 263 40.09 -18.66 1.14
C ARG A 263 39.55 -18.73 2.58
N LEU A 264 38.27 -19.10 2.75
CA LEU A 264 37.64 -19.32 4.05
C LEU A 264 37.96 -20.69 4.66
N ASP A 265 38.34 -21.68 3.86
CA ASP A 265 38.46 -23.08 4.30
C ASP A 265 39.41 -23.28 5.49
N PRO A 266 40.59 -22.61 5.56
CA PRO A 266 41.46 -22.71 6.73
C PRO A 266 40.85 -22.16 8.04
N TYR A 267 39.88 -21.24 7.93
CA TYR A 267 39.27 -20.52 9.05
C TYR A 267 37.90 -21.09 9.46
N LYS A 268 37.40 -22.10 8.74
CA LYS A 268 36.14 -22.78 9.05
C LYS A 268 36.11 -23.39 10.47
N PRO A 269 37.14 -24.12 10.93
CA PRO A 269 37.15 -24.69 12.29
C PRO A 269 37.10 -23.61 13.38
N TYR A 270 37.70 -22.44 13.13
CA TYR A 270 37.63 -21.31 14.05
C TYR A 270 36.19 -20.77 14.14
N LEU A 271 35.54 -20.55 13.00
CA LEU A 271 34.17 -20.06 12.93
C LEU A 271 33.17 -21.02 13.58
N GLU A 272 33.33 -22.33 13.37
CA GLU A 272 32.51 -23.37 14.01
C GLU A 272 32.65 -23.37 15.52
N ARG A 273 33.88 -23.31 16.04
CA ARG A 273 34.14 -23.24 17.49
C ARG A 273 33.55 -21.98 18.12
N ARG A 274 33.69 -20.82 17.47
CA ARG A 274 33.12 -19.54 17.96
C ARG A 274 31.59 -19.56 17.90
N TYR A 275 31.02 -20.15 16.85
CA TYR A 275 29.58 -20.32 16.70
C TYR A 275 29.01 -21.26 17.77
N ALA A 276 29.67 -22.39 18.04
CA ALA A 276 29.33 -23.32 19.12
C ALA A 276 29.46 -22.68 20.52
N ALA A 277 30.40 -21.75 20.70
CA ALA A 277 30.53 -20.94 21.90
C ALA A 277 29.50 -19.79 22.00
N GLY A 278 28.47 -19.75 21.14
CA GLY A 278 27.37 -18.78 21.19
C GLY A 278 27.63 -17.45 20.47
N CYS A 279 28.80 -17.26 19.84
CA CYS A 279 29.09 -16.05 19.08
C CYS A 279 28.44 -16.12 17.68
N THR A 280 27.20 -15.61 17.56
CA THR A 280 26.45 -15.62 16.28
C THR A 280 26.58 -14.33 15.48
N ASN A 281 27.27 -13.30 15.99
CA ASN A 281 27.42 -12.01 15.33
C ASN A 281 28.50 -12.05 14.23
N VAL A 282 28.05 -12.03 12.97
CA VAL A 282 28.90 -12.10 11.77
C VAL A 282 29.92 -10.95 11.70
N THR A 283 29.54 -9.75 12.12
CA THR A 283 30.44 -8.57 12.09
C THR A 283 31.57 -8.74 13.10
N ARG A 284 31.28 -9.33 14.27
CA ARG A 284 32.27 -9.64 15.29
C ARG A 284 33.25 -10.72 14.80
N LEU A 285 32.73 -11.81 14.25
CA LEU A 285 33.53 -12.91 13.71
C LEU A 285 34.43 -12.46 12.54
N HIS A 286 33.92 -11.57 11.66
CA HIS A 286 34.72 -11.01 10.58
C HIS A 286 35.85 -10.12 11.09
N ARG A 287 35.59 -9.28 12.10
CA ARG A 287 36.63 -8.46 12.74
C ARG A 287 37.71 -9.30 13.41
N GLU A 288 37.33 -10.37 14.11
CA GLU A 288 38.27 -11.31 14.74
C GLU A 288 39.19 -11.95 13.70
N LEU A 289 38.65 -12.37 12.55
CA LEU A 289 39.44 -12.91 11.44
C LEU A 289 40.34 -11.87 10.75
N VAL A 290 39.89 -10.62 10.64
CA VAL A 290 40.71 -9.52 10.08
C VAL A 290 41.90 -9.18 10.99
N ILE A 291 41.72 -9.24 12.32
CA ILE A 291 42.81 -9.03 13.29
C ILE A 291 43.87 -10.12 13.18
N GLU A 292 43.48 -11.36 12.87
CA GLU A 292 44.38 -12.49 12.61
C GLU A 292 44.98 -12.48 11.18
N ASN A 293 44.89 -11.35 10.45
CA ASN A 293 45.36 -11.18 9.07
C ASN A 293 44.75 -12.17 8.06
N ALA A 294 43.54 -12.69 8.32
CA ALA A 294 42.87 -13.60 7.39
C ALA A 294 42.37 -12.86 6.14
N PRO A 295 42.67 -13.33 4.92
CA PRO A 295 42.23 -12.69 3.68
C PRO A 295 40.78 -13.09 3.31
N VAL A 296 39.85 -12.85 4.23
CA VAL A 296 38.43 -13.24 4.14
C VAL A 296 37.53 -12.01 4.11
N THR A 297 36.52 -12.05 3.23
CA THR A 297 35.54 -10.96 3.13
C THR A 297 34.37 -11.19 4.07
N TYR A 298 33.70 -10.11 4.47
CA TYR A 298 32.48 -10.17 5.28
C TYR A 298 31.42 -11.10 4.67
N GLN A 299 31.27 -11.08 3.33
CA GLN A 299 30.28 -11.91 2.63
C GLN A 299 30.60 -13.40 2.72
N MET A 300 31.89 -13.79 2.73
CA MET A 300 32.30 -15.18 2.89
C MET A 300 31.94 -15.71 4.28
N VAL A 301 32.23 -14.92 5.32
CA VAL A 301 31.88 -15.26 6.70
C VAL A 301 30.36 -15.29 6.88
N ARG A 302 29.63 -14.32 6.30
CA ARG A 302 28.16 -14.27 6.37
C ARG A 302 27.51 -15.49 5.73
N ALA A 303 27.97 -15.89 4.54
CA ALA A 303 27.44 -17.05 3.83
C ALA A 303 27.69 -18.34 4.64
N TYR A 304 28.91 -18.53 5.15
CA TYR A 304 29.25 -19.72 5.93
C TYR A 304 28.49 -19.81 7.26
N ILE A 305 28.35 -18.69 7.98
CA ILE A 305 27.54 -18.65 9.20
C ILE A 305 26.05 -18.86 8.89
N ALA A 306 25.57 -18.43 7.71
CA ALA A 306 24.20 -18.75 7.28
C ALA A 306 24.02 -20.26 7.02
N ASP A 307 25.02 -20.92 6.45
CA ASP A 307 25.01 -22.39 6.29
C ASP A 307 25.07 -23.11 7.65
N LEU A 308 25.87 -22.63 8.61
CA LEU A 308 25.91 -23.15 9.98
C LEU A 308 24.62 -22.87 10.78
N ARG A 309 23.88 -21.82 10.40
CA ARG A 309 22.53 -21.52 10.92
C ARG A 309 21.44 -22.31 10.23
N ALA A 310 21.73 -22.99 9.11
CA ALA A 310 20.76 -23.85 8.45
C ALA A 310 20.51 -25.05 9.36
N VAL A 311 19.54 -24.89 10.26
CA VAL A 311 18.98 -25.96 11.08
C VAL A 311 18.46 -27.04 10.12
N PRO A 312 18.67 -28.35 10.39
CA PRO A 312 17.98 -29.40 9.65
C PRO A 312 16.46 -29.14 9.66
N PRO A 313 15.71 -29.52 8.60
CA PRO A 313 14.32 -29.14 8.42
C PRO A 313 13.40 -29.91 9.39
N GLN A 314 13.43 -29.61 10.69
CA GLN A 314 12.52 -30.15 11.70
C GLN A 314 12.24 -29.18 12.87
N ALA A 315 12.50 -27.87 12.73
CA ALA A 315 11.92 -26.90 13.65
C ALA A 315 10.51 -26.52 13.15
N PRO A 316 9.46 -26.65 13.97
CA PRO A 316 8.13 -26.16 13.58
C PRO A 316 8.21 -24.67 13.24
N PRO A 317 7.41 -24.19 12.27
CA PRO A 317 7.40 -22.77 11.92
C PRO A 317 7.12 -21.93 13.17
N PRO A 318 7.76 -20.76 13.31
CA PRO A 318 7.54 -19.90 14.46
C PRO A 318 6.05 -19.55 14.56
N PRO A 319 5.52 -19.44 15.79
CA PRO A 319 4.11 -19.10 15.98
C PRO A 319 3.78 -17.76 15.30
N PRO A 320 2.53 -17.58 14.84
CA PRO A 320 2.13 -16.34 14.20
C PRO A 320 2.27 -15.18 15.21
N THR A 321 2.75 -14.04 14.71
CA THR A 321 2.91 -12.84 15.54
C THR A 321 1.56 -12.22 15.85
N VAL A 322 1.48 -11.45 16.95
CA VAL A 322 0.28 -10.68 17.33
C VAL A 322 -0.27 -9.89 16.14
N ARG A 323 0.59 -9.09 15.49
CA ARG A 323 0.21 -8.29 14.33
C ARG A 323 -0.34 -9.13 13.16
N ARG A 324 0.20 -10.33 12.96
CA ARG A 324 -0.26 -11.24 11.90
C ARG A 324 -1.67 -11.76 12.20
N VAL A 325 -1.92 -12.19 13.43
CA VAL A 325 -3.24 -12.67 13.88
C VAL A 325 -4.27 -11.54 13.89
N THR A 326 -3.92 -10.36 14.41
CA THR A 326 -4.75 -9.15 14.30
C THR A 326 -5.13 -8.86 12.86
N GLY A 327 -4.16 -8.95 11.94
CA GLY A 327 -4.39 -8.76 10.52
C GLY A 327 -5.27 -9.84 9.89
N TRP A 328 -5.29 -11.07 10.42
CA TRP A 328 -6.24 -12.10 9.98
C TRP A 328 -7.65 -11.81 10.46
N LEU A 329 -7.80 -11.41 11.73
CA LEU A 329 -9.10 -11.11 12.34
C LEU A 329 -9.77 -9.88 11.73
N THR A 330 -8.99 -8.88 11.31
CA THR A 330 -9.50 -7.57 10.85
C THR A 330 -9.45 -7.38 9.33
N ARG A 331 -9.18 -8.44 8.57
CA ARG A 331 -9.31 -8.44 7.10
C ARG A 331 -10.61 -9.10 6.67
N HIS A 332 -11.09 -8.72 5.48
CA HIS A 332 -12.22 -9.41 4.88
C HIS A 332 -11.89 -10.90 4.67
N PRO A 333 -12.72 -11.85 5.16
CA PRO A 333 -12.38 -13.29 5.16
C PRO A 333 -12.03 -13.86 3.78
N ALA A 334 -12.64 -13.33 2.72
CA ALA A 334 -12.37 -13.76 1.34
C ALA A 334 -10.93 -13.45 0.87
N THR A 335 -10.24 -12.50 1.52
CA THR A 335 -8.88 -12.06 1.13
C THR A 335 -7.76 -12.84 1.81
N LEU A 336 -8.10 -13.72 2.77
CA LEU A 336 -7.14 -14.63 3.40
C LEU A 336 -6.74 -15.75 2.42
N SER A 337 -5.48 -16.18 2.43
CA SER A 337 -5.10 -17.41 1.72
C SER A 337 -5.65 -18.66 2.42
N GLU A 338 -5.60 -19.82 1.77
CA GLU A 338 -5.97 -21.10 2.39
C GLU A 338 -5.10 -21.41 3.62
N ASP A 339 -3.78 -21.21 3.51
CA ASP A 339 -2.84 -21.36 4.63
C ASP A 339 -3.15 -20.41 5.78
N GLU A 340 -3.51 -19.14 5.49
CA GLU A 340 -3.89 -18.17 6.51
C GLU A 340 -5.22 -18.55 7.19
N ARG A 341 -6.19 -19.07 6.45
CA ARG A 341 -7.46 -19.55 7.00
C ARG A 341 -7.25 -20.76 7.92
N ALA A 342 -6.41 -21.72 7.50
CA ALA A 342 -6.06 -22.87 8.32
C ALA A 342 -5.34 -22.44 9.60
N ALA A 343 -4.30 -21.60 9.49
CA ALA A 343 -3.55 -21.12 10.64
C ALA A 343 -4.43 -20.29 11.61
N LEU A 344 -5.33 -19.45 11.09
CA LEU A 344 -6.29 -18.73 11.93
C LEU A 344 -7.21 -19.71 12.65
N LYS A 345 -7.79 -20.70 11.95
CA LYS A 345 -8.66 -21.71 12.55
C LYS A 345 -7.96 -22.44 13.72
N ASP A 346 -6.69 -22.81 13.55
CA ASP A 346 -5.92 -23.44 14.62
C ASP A 346 -5.71 -22.52 15.82
N VAL A 347 -5.51 -21.21 15.61
CA VAL A 347 -5.41 -20.22 16.70
C VAL A 347 -6.74 -20.09 17.43
N LEU A 348 -7.86 -19.99 16.72
CA LEU A 348 -9.19 -19.82 17.32
C LEU A 348 -9.60 -21.07 18.12
N ALA A 349 -9.31 -22.27 17.60
CA ALA A 349 -9.57 -23.52 18.32
C ALA A 349 -8.79 -23.65 19.64
N ARG A 350 -7.65 -22.96 19.78
CA ARG A 350 -6.82 -22.96 20.99
C ARG A 350 -7.24 -21.90 22.02
N CYS A 351 -7.98 -20.88 21.62
CA CYS A 351 -8.30 -19.74 22.47
C CYS A 351 -9.76 -19.28 22.25
N PRO A 352 -10.68 -19.70 23.12
CA PRO A 352 -12.09 -19.30 23.06
C PRO A 352 -12.30 -17.78 23.09
N GLU A 353 -11.42 -17.05 23.77
CA GLU A 353 -11.47 -15.59 23.82
C GLU A 353 -11.16 -14.94 22.47
N LEU A 354 -10.18 -15.48 21.73
CA LEU A 354 -9.88 -15.02 20.38
C LEU A 354 -10.95 -15.44 19.38
N ASP A 355 -11.61 -16.58 19.58
CA ASP A 355 -12.76 -17.00 18.78
C ASP A 355 -13.95 -16.06 18.97
N SER A 356 -14.27 -15.74 20.22
CA SER A 356 -15.29 -14.73 20.56
C SER A 356 -14.93 -13.36 19.97
N ALA A 357 -13.66 -12.95 20.03
CA ALA A 357 -13.21 -11.71 19.39
C ALA A 357 -13.40 -11.76 17.87
N ALA A 358 -13.13 -12.90 17.21
CA ALA A 358 -13.35 -13.07 15.78
C ALA A 358 -14.83 -12.93 15.41
N GLU A 359 -15.74 -13.48 16.21
CA GLU A 359 -17.19 -13.33 16.02
C GLU A 359 -17.62 -11.86 16.12
N HIS A 360 -17.20 -11.15 17.18
CA HIS A 360 -17.52 -9.73 17.35
C HIS A 360 -16.99 -8.87 16.19
N VAL A 361 -15.77 -9.13 15.71
CA VAL A 361 -15.19 -8.38 14.58
C VAL A 361 -15.95 -8.66 13.28
N ARG A 362 -16.35 -9.92 13.03
CA ARG A 362 -17.17 -10.27 11.85
C ARG A 362 -18.54 -9.61 11.91
N GLY A 363 -19.24 -9.74 13.04
CA GLY A 363 -20.55 -9.12 13.23
C GLY A 363 -20.50 -7.60 13.08
N PHE A 364 -19.48 -6.93 13.63
CA PHE A 364 -19.31 -5.50 13.42
C PHE A 364 -18.97 -5.14 11.96
N GLY A 365 -18.14 -5.95 11.30
CA GLY A 365 -17.84 -5.82 9.88
C GLY A 365 -19.08 -5.93 9.00
N GLU A 366 -19.99 -6.86 9.31
CA GLU A 366 -21.28 -7.02 8.64
C GLU A 366 -22.17 -5.80 8.87
N ILE A 367 -22.27 -5.29 10.11
CA ILE A 367 -23.02 -4.06 10.41
C ILE A 367 -22.51 -2.89 9.58
N LEU A 368 -21.19 -2.69 9.50
CA LEU A 368 -20.60 -1.60 8.72
C LEU A 368 -20.75 -1.77 7.20
N THR A 369 -20.72 -3.01 6.70
CA THR A 369 -20.78 -3.31 5.26
C THR A 369 -22.20 -3.25 4.75
N HIS A 370 -23.15 -3.84 5.49
CA HIS A 370 -24.56 -3.93 5.12
C HIS A 370 -25.41 -2.79 5.70
N ARG A 371 -24.80 -1.87 6.46
CA ARG A 371 -25.46 -0.71 7.07
C ARG A 371 -26.66 -1.10 7.94
N LEU A 372 -26.54 -2.20 8.68
CA LEU A 372 -27.61 -2.79 9.50
C LEU A 372 -27.90 -2.02 10.80
N GLY A 373 -27.49 -0.76 10.88
CA GLY A 373 -27.86 0.11 12.00
C GLY A 373 -29.34 0.46 11.91
N SER A 374 -30.08 0.23 12.99
CA SER A 374 -31.42 0.78 13.13
C SER A 374 -31.35 2.31 13.02
N ALA A 375 -32.17 2.91 12.15
CA ALA A 375 -32.20 4.36 11.96
C ALA A 375 -32.35 5.06 13.33
N PRO A 376 -31.66 6.19 13.57
CA PRO A 376 -31.87 6.96 14.77
C PRO A 376 -33.35 7.36 14.82
N ARG A 377 -34.04 6.96 15.90
CA ARG A 377 -35.41 7.43 16.16
C ARG A 377 -35.38 8.95 16.11
N SER A 378 -36.23 9.54 15.27
CA SER A 378 -36.53 10.97 15.32
C SER A 378 -36.90 11.34 16.76
N PRO A 379 -36.52 12.53 17.24
CA PRO A 379 -36.91 12.98 18.57
C PRO A 379 -38.45 12.93 18.70
N PRO A 380 -39.00 12.49 19.84
CA PRO A 380 -40.44 12.41 20.02
C PRO A 380 -41.01 13.83 19.97
N GLY A 381 -41.72 14.18 18.88
CA GLY A 381 -42.36 15.50 18.76
C GLY A 381 -42.78 15.95 17.36
N SER A 382 -42.34 15.33 16.26
CA SER A 382 -42.82 15.70 14.92
C SER A 382 -43.85 14.71 14.39
N THR A 383 -45.12 15.03 14.56
CA THR A 383 -46.21 14.41 13.78
C THR A 383 -46.02 14.74 12.29
N PRO A 384 -46.05 13.77 11.38
CA PRO A 384 -46.03 14.06 9.95
C PRO A 384 -47.40 14.61 9.53
N SER A 385 -47.44 15.88 9.11
CA SER A 385 -48.58 16.44 8.39
C SER A 385 -48.70 15.73 7.04
N THR A 386 -49.79 15.00 6.84
CA THR A 386 -50.16 14.41 5.56
C THR A 386 -50.50 15.53 4.57
N PRO A 387 -50.00 15.52 3.32
CA PRO A 387 -50.43 16.48 2.31
C PRO A 387 -51.83 16.10 1.82
N ALA A 388 -52.80 16.99 2.03
CA ALA A 388 -54.11 16.88 1.41
C ALA A 388 -53.97 17.12 -0.10
N ASN A 389 -54.48 16.16 -0.88
CA ASN A 389 -54.68 16.28 -2.32
C ASN A 389 -55.50 17.53 -2.67
N CYS A 390 -54.95 18.39 -3.53
CA CYS A 390 -55.74 19.32 -4.34
C CYS A 390 -56.27 18.60 -5.58
N PRO A 391 -57.55 18.73 -5.96
CA PRO A 391 -57.99 18.55 -7.33
C PRO A 391 -58.04 19.90 -8.06
N ALA A 392 -57.71 19.86 -9.35
CA ALA A 392 -57.70 20.98 -10.28
C ALA A 392 -59.12 21.46 -10.67
N SER A 393 -59.30 22.80 -10.68
CA SER A 393 -59.98 23.72 -11.65
C SER A 393 -61.29 23.31 -12.37
N PRO A 394 -62.17 24.23 -12.86
CA PRO A 394 -61.83 25.57 -13.39
C PRO A 394 -62.91 26.70 -13.24
N THR A 395 -62.59 27.84 -13.88
CA THR A 395 -63.45 28.93 -14.42
C THR A 395 -63.69 30.24 -13.64
N SER A 396 -63.14 31.30 -14.25
CA SER A 396 -63.73 32.63 -14.52
C SER A 396 -63.34 33.82 -13.63
N PRO A 397 -63.32 35.05 -14.22
CA PRO A 397 -62.45 36.15 -13.79
C PRO A 397 -63.22 37.33 -13.17
N SER A 398 -62.60 38.06 -12.23
CA SER A 398 -63.03 39.42 -11.90
C SER A 398 -61.87 40.25 -11.31
N THR A 399 -61.42 41.21 -12.13
CA THR A 399 -61.20 42.64 -11.84
C THR A 399 -60.93 43.15 -10.41
N CYS A 400 -60.03 44.14 -10.39
CA CYS A 400 -59.88 45.23 -9.41
C CYS A 400 -59.35 44.83 -8.04
N SER A 401 -58.59 45.63 -7.30
CA SER A 401 -57.85 46.89 -7.45
C SER A 401 -57.20 47.07 -6.07
N GLU A 402 -56.26 48.01 -5.99
CA GLU A 402 -55.98 48.79 -4.76
C GLU A 402 -55.08 48.21 -3.66
N THR A 403 -53.95 48.93 -3.46
CA THR A 403 -53.40 49.49 -2.20
C THR A 403 -53.26 48.58 -0.96
N ALA A 404 -52.28 48.68 -0.07
CA ALA A 404 -51.12 49.55 0.19
C ALA A 404 -50.56 49.04 1.53
N THR A 405 -49.25 49.23 1.79
CA THR A 405 -48.62 49.35 3.14
C THR A 405 -48.84 48.21 4.17
N ARG A 406 -47.81 47.62 4.78
CA ARG A 406 -46.60 48.18 5.40
C ARG A 406 -45.50 47.14 5.46
#